data_AF-A0A969FE13-F1
#
_entry.id   AF-A0A969FE13-F1
#
_cell.length_a   1.000
_cell.length_b   1.000
_cell.length_c   1.000
_cell.angle_alpha   90.00
_cell.angle_beta   90.00
_cell.angle_gamma   90.00
#
_symmetry.space_group_name_H-M   'P 1'
#
loop_
_entity.id
_entity.type
_entity.pdbx_description
1 polymer ?
#
loop_
_entity_poly.entity_id
_entity_poly.type
_entity_poly.pdbx_seq_one_letter_code
_entity_poly.pdbx_strand_id
1 'polypeptide(L)'
;LEGQNLSQLETLGEGWGLAPSDKAIVFIDNHDKQRGHGGGGNYLTYKNGKLYELANVFMLAHPYGYPALMSSYTFSDSEQGPPADAEGNTHSVYMNGEVSCFAEWQCEHRWQAIANMVSFRNYTSAESLTHWWSNGANQIAFGRGDKGFVVINRESDRFTHTLQTDMAPGTYCNVIEGELNADGTGCTATGANATVTVDRHRRVTVTVEGMGAIAIHRGAKVS
;
A
#
# COMPACT_ATOMS: atom_id res chain seq x y z
N LEU A 1 -15.32 -0.55 -12.87
CA LEU A 1 -14.52 -0.03 -13.99
C LEU A 1 -13.97 -1.24 -14.75
N GLU A 2 -14.80 -1.87 -15.57
CA GLU A 2 -14.31 -2.87 -16.52
C GLU A 2 -13.53 -2.14 -17.62
N GLY A 3 -12.36 -2.66 -17.99
CA GLY A 3 -11.53 -2.10 -19.06
C GLY A 3 -10.56 -0.98 -18.65
N GLN A 4 -10.46 -0.62 -17.37
CA GLN A 4 -9.42 0.30 -16.89
C GLN A 4 -8.18 -0.45 -16.38
N ASN A 5 -7.01 0.16 -16.54
CA ASN A 5 -5.72 -0.39 -16.09
C ASN A 5 -4.96 0.64 -15.23
N LEU A 6 -3.92 0.18 -14.52
CA LEU A 6 -3.18 1.05 -13.60
C LEU A 6 -2.52 2.26 -14.28
N SER A 7 -2.15 2.15 -15.57
CA SER A 7 -1.52 3.26 -16.30
C SER A 7 -2.36 4.54 -16.32
N GLN A 8 -3.68 4.41 -16.27
CA GLN A 8 -4.61 5.55 -16.31
C GLN A 8 -4.62 6.34 -15.01
N LEU A 9 -4.12 5.77 -13.91
CA LEU A 9 -4.13 6.40 -12.59
C LEU A 9 -3.14 7.58 -12.46
N GLU A 10 -2.32 7.86 -13.48
CA GLU A 10 -1.41 9.02 -13.50
C GLU A 10 -2.12 10.34 -13.21
N THR A 11 -3.36 10.45 -13.67
CA THR A 11 -4.16 11.69 -13.60
C THR A 11 -5.23 11.63 -12.51
N LEU A 12 -5.20 10.62 -11.64
CA LEU A 12 -6.19 10.45 -10.58
C LEU A 12 -6.27 11.70 -9.70
N GLY A 13 -7.46 12.28 -9.59
CA GLY A 13 -7.72 13.43 -8.73
C GLY A 13 -8.94 14.24 -9.18
N GLU A 14 -8.92 15.54 -8.92
CA GLU A 14 -10.03 16.46 -9.21
C GLU A 14 -10.47 16.45 -10.67
N GLY A 15 -9.55 16.27 -11.62
CA GLY A 15 -9.86 16.18 -13.05
C GLY A 15 -10.76 15.00 -13.43
N TRP A 16 -10.90 14.00 -12.56
CA TRP A 16 -11.84 12.89 -12.70
C TRP A 16 -13.23 13.19 -12.14
N GLY A 17 -13.49 14.45 -11.75
CA GLY A 17 -14.72 14.88 -11.09
C GLY A 17 -14.76 14.53 -9.60
N LEU A 18 -13.61 14.20 -9.01
CA LEU A 18 -13.51 13.96 -7.56
C LEU A 18 -13.48 15.30 -6.80
N ALA A 19 -13.78 15.24 -5.51
CA ALA A 19 -13.73 16.40 -4.63
C ALA A 19 -12.33 17.03 -4.58
N PRO A 20 -12.21 18.32 -4.18
CA PRO A 20 -10.91 18.91 -3.91
C PRO A 20 -10.07 18.04 -2.97
N SER A 21 -8.79 17.85 -3.29
CA SER A 21 -7.93 16.90 -2.56
C SER A 21 -7.85 17.21 -1.06
N ASP A 22 -7.85 18.49 -0.69
CA ASP A 22 -7.82 18.97 0.71
C ASP A 22 -9.16 18.81 1.45
N LYS A 23 -10.22 18.38 0.75
CA LYS A 23 -11.56 18.08 1.29
C LYS A 23 -11.93 16.60 1.15
N ALA A 24 -11.08 15.78 0.52
CA ALA A 24 -11.36 14.39 0.27
C ALA A 24 -10.82 13.49 1.39
N ILE A 25 -11.69 12.68 1.99
CA ILE A 25 -11.27 11.48 2.73
C ILE A 25 -11.41 10.31 1.77
N VAL A 26 -10.32 9.59 1.54
CA VAL A 26 -10.25 8.50 0.56
C VAL A 26 -10.02 7.17 1.24
N PHE A 27 -10.61 6.12 0.70
CA PHE A 27 -10.53 4.76 1.23
C PHE A 27 -10.74 3.76 0.09
N ILE A 28 -10.21 2.55 0.24
CA ILE A 28 -10.44 1.44 -0.70
C ILE A 28 -11.82 0.81 -0.46
N ASP A 29 -12.15 0.60 0.80
CA ASP A 29 -13.43 0.15 1.31
C ASP A 29 -13.77 0.82 2.64
N ASN A 30 -15.00 0.62 3.09
CA ASN A 30 -15.44 0.98 4.43
C ASN A 30 -16.32 -0.16 4.96
N HIS A 31 -16.82 -0.02 6.19
CA HIS A 31 -17.63 -1.05 6.84
C HIS A 31 -18.89 -1.44 6.05
N ASP A 32 -19.60 -0.51 5.41
CA ASP A 32 -20.77 -0.84 4.57
C ASP A 32 -20.37 -1.50 3.25
N LYS A 33 -19.46 -0.88 2.49
CA LYS A 33 -19.11 -1.26 1.12
C LYS A 33 -18.43 -2.62 1.06
N GLN A 34 -17.64 -2.98 2.07
CA GLN A 34 -17.03 -4.31 2.12
C GLN A 34 -18.06 -5.44 2.31
N ARG A 35 -19.27 -5.11 2.76
CA ARG A 35 -20.42 -6.01 2.93
C ARG A 35 -21.39 -5.98 1.75
N GLY A 36 -21.15 -5.12 0.76
CA GLY A 36 -22.08 -4.88 -0.35
C GLY A 36 -23.26 -3.97 0.04
N HIS A 37 -23.22 -3.33 1.21
CA HIS A 37 -24.23 -2.37 1.65
C HIS A 37 -24.04 -1.01 0.99
N GLY A 38 -25.05 -0.13 1.12
CA GLY A 38 -24.94 1.27 0.67
C GLY A 38 -24.94 1.47 -0.85
N GLY A 39 -25.48 0.51 -1.61
CA GLY A 39 -25.58 0.55 -3.07
C GLY A 39 -24.40 -0.13 -3.78
N GLY A 40 -24.67 -0.68 -4.96
CA GLY A 40 -23.82 -1.64 -5.68
C GLY A 40 -22.39 -1.21 -6.00
N GLY A 41 -21.60 -2.18 -6.44
CA GLY A 41 -20.18 -2.03 -6.81
C GLY A 41 -19.35 -3.23 -6.33
N ASN A 42 -18.29 -3.54 -7.06
CA ASN A 42 -17.29 -4.53 -6.65
C ASN A 42 -16.14 -3.78 -5.99
N TYR A 43 -16.14 -3.71 -4.65
CA TYR A 43 -15.08 -3.07 -3.87
C TYR A 43 -14.00 -4.09 -3.54
N LEU A 44 -12.76 -3.64 -3.49
CA LEU A 44 -11.66 -4.45 -2.97
C LEU A 44 -11.73 -4.43 -1.45
N THR A 45 -11.58 -5.57 -0.82
CA THR A 45 -11.62 -5.76 0.64
C THR A 45 -10.50 -6.70 1.05
N TYR A 46 -10.31 -6.93 2.35
CA TYR A 46 -9.36 -7.93 2.84
C TYR A 46 -9.55 -9.32 2.18
N LYS A 47 -10.77 -9.67 1.73
CA LYS A 47 -11.08 -10.93 1.03
C LYS A 47 -10.37 -11.06 -0.33
N ASN A 48 -9.87 -9.97 -0.89
CA ASN A 48 -9.13 -9.95 -2.17
C ASN A 48 -7.61 -10.11 -1.98
N GLY A 49 -7.12 -10.30 -0.75
CA GLY A 49 -5.71 -10.61 -0.46
C GLY A 49 -4.73 -9.61 -1.09
N LYS A 50 -3.80 -10.10 -1.91
CA LYS A 50 -2.74 -9.28 -2.53
C LYS A 50 -3.26 -8.13 -3.39
N LEU A 51 -4.42 -8.27 -4.04
CA LEU A 51 -4.98 -7.17 -4.81
C LEU A 51 -5.42 -6.00 -3.90
N TYR A 52 -5.94 -6.29 -2.71
CA TYR A 52 -6.30 -5.27 -1.71
C TYR A 52 -5.05 -4.63 -1.07
N GLU A 53 -4.00 -5.42 -0.84
CA GLU A 53 -2.70 -4.90 -0.40
C GLU A 53 -2.15 -3.89 -1.43
N LEU A 54 -2.10 -4.23 -2.71
CA LEU A 54 -1.63 -3.32 -3.77
C LEU A 54 -2.48 -2.05 -3.89
N ALA A 55 -3.80 -2.16 -3.73
CA ALA A 55 -4.70 -1.00 -3.75
C ALA A 55 -4.38 -0.03 -2.59
N ASN A 56 -4.13 -0.55 -1.38
CA ASN A 56 -3.73 0.26 -0.23
C ASN A 56 -2.31 0.84 -0.40
N VAL A 57 -1.37 0.07 -0.96
CA VAL A 57 -0.04 0.59 -1.32
C VAL A 57 -0.16 1.79 -2.26
N PHE A 58 -0.98 1.69 -3.31
CA PHE A 58 -1.22 2.81 -4.22
C PHE A 58 -1.87 4.00 -3.51
N MET A 59 -2.96 3.79 -2.75
CA MET A 59 -3.66 4.86 -2.02
C MET A 59 -2.73 5.61 -1.07
N LEU A 60 -1.88 4.90 -0.33
CA LEU A 60 -0.93 5.50 0.61
C LEU A 60 0.25 6.18 -0.09
N ALA A 61 0.66 5.71 -1.26
CA ALA A 61 1.72 6.34 -2.04
C ALA A 61 1.25 7.60 -2.80
N HIS A 62 0.02 7.62 -3.29
CA HIS A 62 -0.53 8.68 -4.14
C HIS A 62 -0.89 9.94 -3.33
N PRO A 63 -0.63 11.18 -3.81
CA PRO A 63 -0.84 12.41 -3.02
C PRO A 63 -2.31 12.74 -2.72
N TYR A 64 -3.24 12.30 -3.56
CA TYR A 64 -4.65 12.70 -3.50
C TYR A 64 -5.37 12.27 -2.21
N GLY A 65 -6.03 13.23 -1.56
CA GLY A 65 -6.90 13.00 -0.40
C GLY A 65 -6.18 12.67 0.91
N TYR A 66 -6.97 12.58 1.98
CA TYR A 66 -6.58 12.06 3.27
C TYR A 66 -6.96 10.57 3.37
N PRO A 67 -5.99 9.63 3.42
CA PRO A 67 -6.29 8.21 3.40
C PRO A 67 -6.84 7.73 4.74
N ALA A 68 -7.94 6.98 4.69
CA ALA A 68 -8.51 6.23 5.80
C ALA A 68 -8.39 4.73 5.52
N LEU A 69 -7.64 4.02 6.37
CA LEU A 69 -7.50 2.57 6.27
C LEU A 69 -8.65 1.88 7.00
N MET A 70 -9.22 0.86 6.37
CA MET A 70 -10.14 -0.04 7.02
C MET A 70 -9.38 -1.07 7.85
N SER A 71 -9.93 -1.42 9.02
CA SER A 71 -9.47 -2.55 9.82
C SER A 71 -10.69 -3.35 10.26
N SER A 72 -10.78 -4.58 9.77
CA SER A 72 -11.99 -5.38 9.76
C SER A 72 -11.90 -6.57 10.71
N TYR A 73 -13.01 -7.29 10.80
CA TYR A 73 -13.10 -8.65 11.30
C TYR A 73 -13.63 -9.57 10.19
N THR A 74 -13.43 -10.88 10.35
CA THR A 74 -13.93 -11.88 9.41
C THR A 74 -15.43 -12.03 9.51
N PHE A 75 -16.12 -11.94 8.38
CA PHE A 75 -17.55 -12.24 8.28
C PHE A 75 -17.87 -13.07 7.04
N SER A 76 -18.85 -13.97 7.17
CA SER A 76 -19.46 -14.71 6.05
C SER A 76 -20.84 -14.19 5.68
N ASP A 77 -21.55 -13.59 6.63
CA ASP A 77 -22.84 -12.92 6.45
C ASP A 77 -22.64 -11.39 6.48
N SER A 78 -23.28 -10.66 5.57
CA SER A 78 -23.20 -9.20 5.50
C SER A 78 -23.80 -8.52 6.74
N GLU A 79 -24.73 -9.19 7.43
CA GLU A 79 -25.36 -8.67 8.65
C GLU A 79 -24.63 -9.10 9.93
N GLN A 80 -23.51 -9.83 9.80
CA GLN A 80 -22.78 -10.35 10.95
C GLN A 80 -22.13 -9.23 11.77
N GLY A 81 -22.44 -9.23 13.07
CA GLY A 81 -21.72 -8.45 14.08
C GLY A 81 -20.26 -8.88 14.23
N PRO A 82 -19.48 -8.19 15.08
CA PRO A 82 -18.10 -8.56 15.33
C PRO A 82 -17.99 -9.94 16.02
N PRO A 83 -16.80 -10.54 16.01
CA PRO A 83 -16.38 -11.60 16.94
C PRO A 83 -16.99 -11.45 18.34
N ALA A 84 -17.77 -12.41 18.82
CA ALA A 84 -18.44 -12.31 20.12
C ALA A 84 -18.64 -13.67 20.80
N ASP A 85 -18.68 -13.65 22.13
CA ASP A 85 -19.00 -14.81 22.96
C ASP A 85 -20.51 -15.14 22.91
N ALA A 86 -20.91 -16.22 23.60
CA ALA A 86 -22.30 -16.69 23.61
C ALA A 86 -23.26 -15.69 24.27
N GLU A 87 -22.75 -14.82 25.12
CA GLU A 87 -23.47 -13.75 25.82
C GLU A 87 -23.54 -12.44 25.00
N GLY A 88 -22.86 -12.39 23.86
CA GLY A 88 -22.83 -11.25 22.94
C GLY A 88 -21.77 -10.20 23.26
N ASN A 89 -20.81 -10.48 24.15
CA ASN A 89 -19.67 -9.59 24.37
C ASN A 89 -18.66 -9.75 23.24
N THR A 90 -18.21 -8.64 22.67
CA THR A 90 -17.20 -8.65 21.62
C THR A 90 -15.87 -9.22 22.14
N HIS A 91 -15.30 -10.16 21.41
CA HIS A 91 -13.99 -10.73 21.74
C HIS A 91 -12.91 -9.65 21.81
N SER A 92 -11.99 -9.78 22.75
CA SER A 92 -10.80 -8.92 22.81
C SER A 92 -9.89 -9.20 21.61
N VAL A 93 -9.34 -8.13 21.01
CA VAL A 93 -8.26 -8.26 20.02
C VAL A 93 -6.96 -8.76 20.66
N TYR A 94 -6.80 -8.60 21.98
CA TYR A 94 -5.65 -9.10 22.72
C TYR A 94 -6.02 -10.35 23.51
N MET A 95 -5.26 -11.43 23.32
CA MET A 95 -5.37 -12.66 24.10
C MET A 95 -4.05 -12.92 24.82
N ASN A 96 -4.08 -13.04 26.16
CA ASN A 96 -2.91 -13.26 27.00
C ASN A 96 -1.76 -12.25 26.78
N GLY A 97 -2.11 -10.99 26.47
CA GLY A 97 -1.13 -9.93 26.19
C GLY A 97 -0.58 -9.91 24.76
N GLU A 98 -0.91 -10.91 23.95
CA GLU A 98 -0.54 -10.97 22.53
C GLU A 98 -1.69 -10.49 21.65
N VAL A 99 -1.33 -9.88 20.51
CA VAL A 99 -2.32 -9.42 19.55
C VAL A 99 -2.86 -10.61 18.73
N SER A 100 -4.17 -10.80 18.75
CA SER A 100 -4.88 -11.81 17.97
C SER A 100 -5.41 -11.19 16.68
N CYS A 101 -4.54 -11.14 15.67
CA CYS A 101 -4.85 -10.62 14.33
C CYS A 101 -4.67 -11.71 13.27
N PHE A 102 -5.08 -11.41 12.04
CA PHE A 102 -4.93 -12.25 10.84
C PHE A 102 -5.79 -13.52 10.84
N ALA A 103 -6.85 -13.55 11.65
CA ALA A 103 -7.82 -14.62 11.71
C ALA A 103 -9.23 -14.07 11.93
N GLU A 104 -9.70 -13.99 13.17
CA GLU A 104 -11.01 -13.40 13.49
C GLU A 104 -11.00 -11.89 13.29
N TRP A 105 -9.97 -11.22 13.81
CA TRP A 105 -9.65 -9.83 13.51
C TRP A 105 -8.68 -9.79 12.33
N GLN A 106 -9.03 -9.06 11.28
CA GLN A 106 -8.21 -8.99 10.06
C GLN A 106 -6.98 -8.10 10.25
N CYS A 107 -7.15 -7.00 10.97
CA CYS A 107 -6.09 -6.05 11.30
C CYS A 107 -5.25 -5.64 10.09
N GLU A 108 -5.89 -5.23 8.99
CA GLU A 108 -5.24 -4.82 7.74
C GLU A 108 -4.22 -3.70 7.98
N HIS A 109 -4.47 -2.83 8.98
CA HIS A 109 -3.54 -1.82 9.46
C HIS A 109 -2.20 -2.37 10.01
N ARG A 110 -2.09 -3.68 10.23
CA ARG A 110 -0.88 -4.41 10.67
C ARG A 110 -0.30 -5.30 9.59
N TRP A 111 -0.93 -5.39 8.41
CA TRP A 111 -0.30 -6.06 7.28
C TRP A 111 0.96 -5.28 6.93
N GLN A 112 2.10 -5.94 6.87
CA GLN A 112 3.40 -5.27 6.86
C GLN A 112 3.50 -4.20 5.78
N ALA A 113 3.12 -4.52 4.54
CA ALA A 113 3.10 -3.56 3.44
C ALA A 113 2.19 -2.35 3.73
N ILE A 114 0.99 -2.57 4.28
CA ILE A 114 0.04 -1.48 4.57
C ILE A 114 0.56 -0.60 5.72
N ALA A 115 0.99 -1.23 6.82
CA ALA A 115 1.54 -0.53 7.99
C ALA A 115 2.74 0.34 7.61
N ASN A 116 3.66 -0.21 6.83
CA ASN A 116 4.85 0.51 6.39
C ASN A 116 4.55 1.59 5.35
N MET A 117 3.52 1.41 4.54
CA MET A 117 3.06 2.46 3.63
C MET A 117 2.38 3.63 4.35
N VAL A 118 1.91 3.46 5.60
CA VAL A 118 1.54 4.61 6.46
C VAL A 118 2.79 5.45 6.78
N SER A 119 3.91 4.79 7.10
CA SER A 119 5.20 5.48 7.28
C SER A 119 5.63 6.19 5.98
N PHE A 120 5.55 5.50 4.82
CA PHE A 120 5.79 6.12 3.51
C PHE A 120 4.95 7.38 3.31
N ARG A 121 3.63 7.32 3.58
CA ARG A 121 2.71 8.46 3.46
C ARG A 121 3.15 9.62 4.35
N ASN A 122 3.58 9.36 5.58
CA ASN A 122 4.06 10.39 6.49
C ASN A 122 5.31 11.10 5.96
N TYR A 123 6.30 10.34 5.44
CA TYR A 123 7.53 10.90 4.87
C TYR A 123 7.30 11.70 3.58
N THR A 124 6.22 11.42 2.86
CA THR A 124 5.95 11.98 1.52
C THR A 124 4.78 12.95 1.49
N SER A 125 4.14 13.24 2.62
CA SER A 125 2.86 13.96 2.71
C SER A 125 2.80 15.29 1.95
N ALA A 126 3.90 16.05 1.90
CA ALA A 126 3.98 17.36 1.23
C ALA A 126 4.43 17.30 -0.26
N GLU A 127 4.78 16.13 -0.77
CA GLU A 127 5.43 16.00 -2.09
C GLU A 127 4.41 15.77 -3.21
N SER A 128 4.66 16.28 -4.42
CA SER A 128 3.86 15.94 -5.60
C SER A 128 4.28 14.58 -6.18
N LEU A 129 3.50 14.05 -7.14
CA LEU A 129 3.98 12.95 -7.98
C LEU A 129 5.17 13.42 -8.84
N THR A 130 6.16 12.55 -9.00
CA THR A 130 7.28 12.73 -9.92
C THR A 130 7.57 11.41 -10.65
N HIS A 131 8.27 11.46 -11.78
CA HIS A 131 8.75 10.27 -12.52
C HIS A 131 7.70 9.17 -12.72
N TRP A 132 6.47 9.54 -13.10
CA TRP A 132 5.47 8.54 -13.46
C TRP A 132 5.98 7.70 -14.64
N TRP A 133 5.90 6.39 -14.49
CA TRP A 133 6.20 5.42 -15.52
C TRP A 133 5.12 4.36 -15.55
N SER A 134 4.80 3.89 -16.75
CA SER A 134 3.95 2.72 -16.95
C SER A 134 4.37 1.94 -18.18
N ASN A 135 4.08 0.65 -18.20
CA ASN A 135 4.12 -0.17 -19.41
C ASN A 135 2.89 0.03 -20.32
N GLY A 136 2.00 0.98 -20.02
CA GLY A 136 0.71 1.19 -20.71
C GLY A 136 -0.41 0.25 -20.25
N ALA A 137 -0.14 -0.60 -19.25
CA ALA A 137 -1.05 -1.59 -18.69
C ALA A 137 -1.06 -1.57 -17.16
N ASN A 138 -0.62 -2.64 -16.49
CA ASN A 138 -0.77 -2.84 -15.05
C ASN A 138 0.57 -2.89 -14.30
N GLN A 139 1.63 -2.38 -14.91
CA GLN A 139 2.89 -2.06 -14.25
C GLN A 139 3.03 -0.53 -14.21
N ILE A 140 3.24 0.01 -13.01
CA ILE A 140 3.43 1.45 -12.79
C ILE A 140 4.55 1.70 -11.79
N ALA A 141 5.17 2.86 -11.89
CA ALA A 141 6.09 3.39 -10.89
C ALA A 141 5.97 4.91 -10.81
N PHE A 142 6.24 5.46 -9.64
CA PHE A 142 6.30 6.91 -9.46
C PHE A 142 7.05 7.29 -8.18
N GLY A 143 7.57 8.51 -8.19
CA GLY A 143 8.16 9.18 -7.05
C GLY A 143 7.18 10.09 -6.31
N ARG A 144 7.57 10.43 -5.08
CA ARG A 144 7.03 11.52 -4.29
C ARG A 144 8.19 12.45 -3.93
N GLY A 145 8.55 13.29 -4.90
CA GLY A 145 9.77 14.10 -4.85
C GLY A 145 11.01 13.24 -4.57
N ASP A 146 11.93 13.78 -3.77
CA ASP A 146 13.14 13.08 -3.30
C ASP A 146 12.90 12.27 -2.00
N LYS A 147 11.64 12.08 -1.60
CA LYS A 147 11.26 11.50 -0.30
C LYS A 147 10.79 10.06 -0.37
N GLY A 148 10.24 9.62 -1.50
CA GLY A 148 9.80 8.24 -1.69
C GLY A 148 9.65 7.84 -3.14
N PHE A 149 9.70 6.54 -3.40
CA PHE A 149 9.52 5.95 -4.71
C PHE A 149 8.82 4.59 -4.57
N VAL A 150 7.85 4.32 -5.44
CA VAL A 150 7.05 3.09 -5.44
C VAL A 150 6.98 2.47 -6.83
N VAL A 151 6.94 1.15 -6.88
CA VAL A 151 6.76 0.34 -8.09
C VAL A 151 5.70 -0.70 -7.79
N ILE A 152 4.70 -0.85 -8.67
CA ILE A 152 3.57 -1.77 -8.50
C ILE A 152 3.42 -2.62 -9.76
N ASN A 153 3.31 -3.93 -9.56
CA ASN A 153 3.02 -4.91 -10.59
C ASN A 153 1.72 -5.65 -10.28
N ARG A 154 0.64 -5.31 -10.99
CA ARG A 154 -0.65 -6.00 -10.90
C ARG A 154 -0.86 -7.01 -12.06
N GLU A 155 0.21 -7.33 -12.77
CA GLU A 155 0.24 -8.40 -13.77
C GLU A 155 0.66 -9.73 -13.10
N SER A 156 0.49 -10.85 -13.82
CA SER A 156 0.91 -12.17 -13.34
C SER A 156 2.42 -12.39 -13.44
N ASP A 157 3.06 -11.75 -14.42
CA ASP A 157 4.44 -12.01 -14.77
C ASP A 157 5.37 -11.06 -14.02
N ARG A 158 6.53 -11.58 -13.62
CA ARG A 158 7.60 -10.73 -13.06
C ARG A 158 8.17 -9.82 -14.14
N PHE A 159 8.67 -8.66 -13.72
CA PHE A 159 9.43 -7.77 -14.61
C PHE A 159 10.67 -7.23 -13.92
N THR A 160 11.67 -6.85 -14.72
CA THR A 160 12.84 -6.11 -14.27
C THR A 160 12.96 -4.83 -15.08
N HIS A 161 13.09 -3.68 -14.42
CA HIS A 161 13.24 -2.40 -15.11
C HIS A 161 14.14 -1.44 -14.34
N THR A 162 14.84 -0.58 -15.08
CA THR A 162 15.58 0.57 -14.54
C THR A 162 14.73 1.84 -14.65
N LEU A 163 14.42 2.48 -13.53
CA LEU A 163 13.50 3.61 -13.43
C LEU A 163 14.23 4.84 -12.89
N GLN A 164 13.86 6.02 -13.36
CA GLN A 164 14.36 7.29 -12.83
C GLN A 164 13.62 7.65 -11.55
N THR A 165 14.34 8.21 -10.58
CA THR A 165 13.80 8.74 -9.32
C THR A 165 14.56 10.02 -8.94
N ASP A 166 14.04 10.77 -7.97
CA ASP A 166 14.73 11.92 -7.35
C ASP A 166 15.41 11.55 -6.03
N MET A 167 15.19 10.32 -5.54
CA MET A 167 15.79 9.82 -4.31
C MET A 167 17.32 9.98 -4.34
N ALA A 168 17.91 10.28 -3.18
CA ALA A 168 19.36 10.38 -3.06
C ALA A 168 20.01 9.00 -3.32
N PRO A 169 21.22 8.95 -3.92
CA PRO A 169 21.96 7.70 -4.07
C PRO A 169 22.17 7.01 -2.72
N GLY A 170 22.08 5.69 -2.70
CA GLY A 170 22.19 4.89 -1.49
C GLY A 170 21.41 3.59 -1.53
N THR A 171 21.46 2.86 -0.42
CA THR A 171 20.74 1.61 -0.20
C THR A 171 19.56 1.88 0.72
N TYR A 172 18.38 1.42 0.34
CA TYR A 172 17.13 1.60 1.09
C TYR A 172 16.47 0.25 1.36
N CYS A 173 15.80 0.10 2.49
CA CYS A 173 14.96 -1.06 2.75
C CYS A 173 13.71 -1.02 1.88
N ASN A 174 13.37 -2.14 1.26
CA ASN A 174 12.08 -2.32 0.61
C ASN A 174 11.00 -2.45 1.67
N VAL A 175 10.20 -1.40 1.86
CA VAL A 175 9.26 -1.34 2.97
C VAL A 175 8.01 -2.20 2.79
N ILE A 176 7.84 -2.80 1.59
CA ILE A 176 6.79 -3.77 1.32
C ILE A 176 7.09 -5.12 1.99
N GLU A 177 8.36 -5.52 2.06
CA GLU A 177 8.81 -6.82 2.60
C GLU A 177 9.42 -6.71 4.00
N GLY A 178 9.91 -5.52 4.36
CA GLY A 178 10.75 -5.29 5.54
C GLY A 178 10.59 -3.88 6.09
N GLU A 179 11.41 -3.54 7.05
CA GLU A 179 11.62 -2.18 7.53
C GLU A 179 13.10 -2.01 7.91
N LEU A 180 13.51 -0.78 8.21
CA LEU A 180 14.85 -0.52 8.72
C LEU A 180 14.98 -1.10 10.13
N ASN A 181 16.06 -1.83 10.39
CA ASN A 181 16.36 -2.38 11.72
C ASN A 181 16.55 -1.26 12.74
N ALA A 182 16.31 -1.57 14.02
CA ALA A 182 16.38 -0.59 15.11
C ALA A 182 17.76 0.10 15.26
N ASP A 183 18.84 -0.57 14.83
CA ASP A 183 20.21 -0.03 14.84
C ASP A 183 20.56 0.76 13.57
N GLY A 184 19.66 0.80 12.57
CA GLY A 184 19.84 1.50 11.31
C GLY A 184 20.86 0.86 10.35
N THR A 185 21.36 -0.34 10.62
CA THR A 185 22.47 -0.93 9.83
C THR A 185 22.02 -1.86 8.70
N GLY A 186 20.73 -2.18 8.65
CA GLY A 186 20.16 -3.09 7.66
C GLY A 186 18.65 -3.14 7.70
N CYS A 187 18.07 -4.13 7.05
CA CYS A 187 16.63 -4.31 6.92
C CYS A 187 16.17 -5.60 7.61
N THR A 188 14.92 -5.62 8.07
CA THR A 188 14.32 -6.81 8.70
C THR A 188 14.02 -7.90 7.68
N ALA A 189 13.72 -7.49 6.43
CA ALA A 189 13.56 -8.41 5.31
C ALA A 189 14.88 -9.09 4.94
N THR A 190 14.77 -10.33 4.49
CA THR A 190 15.87 -11.11 3.92
C THR A 190 15.49 -11.55 2.51
N GLY A 191 16.43 -11.49 1.57
CA GLY A 191 16.19 -11.94 0.19
C GLY A 191 16.65 -10.93 -0.85
N ALA A 192 16.41 -11.26 -2.13
CA ALA A 192 16.89 -10.46 -3.26
C ALA A 192 16.27 -9.05 -3.33
N ASN A 193 15.06 -8.88 -2.79
CA ASN A 193 14.31 -7.63 -2.79
C ASN A 193 14.29 -6.94 -1.42
N ALA A 194 15.09 -7.39 -0.44
CA ALA A 194 15.15 -6.79 0.88
C ALA A 194 15.63 -5.32 0.84
N THR A 195 16.52 -5.02 -0.10
CA THR A 195 17.05 -3.67 -0.32
C THR A 195 16.89 -3.24 -1.77
N VAL A 196 16.84 -1.92 -1.97
CA VAL A 196 16.86 -1.27 -3.28
C VAL A 196 18.00 -0.25 -3.30
N THR A 197 18.82 -0.31 -4.34
CA THR A 197 19.92 0.64 -4.53
C THR A 197 19.51 1.72 -5.52
N VAL A 198 19.64 2.97 -5.08
CA VAL A 198 19.58 4.16 -5.95
C VAL A 198 21.00 4.49 -6.40
N ASP A 199 21.26 4.43 -7.71
CA ASP A 199 22.57 4.70 -8.28
C ASP A 199 22.94 6.20 -8.25
N ARG A 200 24.18 6.54 -8.60
CA ARG A 200 24.66 7.94 -8.64
C ARG A 200 23.91 8.84 -9.63
N HIS A 201 23.19 8.26 -10.59
CA HIS A 201 22.36 8.97 -11.57
C HIS A 201 20.88 8.99 -11.12
N ARG A 202 20.61 8.60 -9.87
CA ARG A 202 19.28 8.50 -9.28
C ARG A 202 18.35 7.55 -10.03
N ARG A 203 18.88 6.41 -10.46
CA ARG A 203 18.09 5.33 -11.05
C ARG A 203 18.02 4.15 -10.11
N VAL A 204 16.90 3.45 -10.14
CA VAL A 204 16.69 2.18 -9.43
C VAL A 204 16.46 1.08 -10.45
N THR A 205 17.18 -0.04 -10.32
CA THR A 205 16.89 -1.26 -11.08
C THR A 205 16.23 -2.24 -10.13
N VAL A 206 14.99 -2.63 -10.42
CA VAL A 206 14.19 -3.49 -9.54
C VAL A 206 13.59 -4.65 -10.31
N THR A 207 13.42 -5.78 -9.61
CA THR A 207 12.65 -6.94 -10.10
C THR A 207 11.41 -7.09 -9.23
N VAL A 208 10.23 -6.94 -9.81
CA VAL A 208 8.96 -7.05 -9.09
C VAL A 208 8.21 -8.28 -9.59
N GLU A 209 7.95 -9.23 -8.71
CA GLU A 209 7.13 -10.41 -9.02
C GLU A 209 5.69 -10.00 -9.39
N GLY A 210 4.95 -10.91 -10.03
CA GLY A 210 3.54 -10.70 -10.32
C GLY A 210 2.72 -10.49 -9.04
N MET A 211 1.72 -9.60 -9.10
CA MET A 211 0.92 -9.19 -7.95
C MET A 211 1.78 -8.67 -6.76
N GLY A 212 2.87 -7.97 -7.06
CA GLY A 212 3.85 -7.48 -6.10
C GLY A 212 4.08 -5.97 -6.17
N ALA A 213 4.80 -5.44 -5.19
CA ALA A 213 5.24 -4.05 -5.16
C ALA A 213 6.61 -3.91 -4.48
N ILE A 214 7.26 -2.79 -4.75
CA ILE A 214 8.45 -2.32 -4.04
C ILE A 214 8.20 -0.87 -3.66
N ALA A 215 8.58 -0.48 -2.44
CA ALA A 215 8.52 0.89 -2.00
C ALA A 215 9.74 1.23 -1.15
N ILE A 216 10.27 2.43 -1.36
CA ILE A 216 11.36 2.99 -0.56
C ILE A 216 11.03 4.43 -0.19
N HIS A 217 11.47 4.87 0.98
CA HIS A 217 11.37 6.26 1.40
C HIS A 217 12.61 6.70 2.18
N ARG A 218 12.77 8.01 2.34
CA ARG A 218 13.96 8.62 2.96
C ARG A 218 14.28 8.05 4.35
N GLY A 219 13.25 7.77 5.14
CA GLY A 219 13.38 7.16 6.48
C GLY A 219 13.79 5.69 6.49
N ALA A 220 13.81 5.02 5.34
CA ALA A 220 14.22 3.62 5.20
C ALA A 220 15.65 3.49 4.61
N LYS A 221 16.43 4.58 4.58
CA LYS A 221 17.79 4.58 4.05
C LYS A 221 18.77 3.90 5.02
N VAL A 222 19.59 2.98 4.51
CA VAL A 222 20.65 2.26 5.23
C VAL A 222 22.01 2.91 5.04
N SER A 223 22.40 3.20 3.80
CA SER A 223 23.69 3.85 3.44
C SER A 223 23.55 4.79 2.27
#